data_AF-A0A176E4P5-F1
#
_entry.id   AF-A0A176E4P5-F1
#
_cell.length_a   1.000
_cell.length_b   1.000
_cell.length_c   1.000
_cell.angle_alpha   90.00
_cell.angle_beta   90.00
_cell.angle_gamma   90.00
#
_symmetry.space_group_name_H-M   'P 1'
#
loop_
_entity.id
_entity.type
_entity.pdbx_description
1 polymer ?
#
loop_
_entity_poly.entity_id
_entity_poly.type
_entity_poly.pdbx_seq_one_letter_code
_entity_poly.pdbx_strand_id
1 'polypeptide(L)'
;MVDTPAAAQERLQPLTGGRIPENDGPSYRLWQREGGQLPVLIAVPHSGRCYPAFLLAALRQPERASLRLEDRHVDALALPAAETTQTSLLLADAPRAMIDLNRSADDIDWGMVRGPKPRMTRHSLANRRSRNGLGLVPRRLPGMGEIWRRALDWSELDSWTAGIYHPYHAALSHELERLRDRWGTALLIDLHSMPPLPKAHPHDQPAEFVIGDRFGASCEPGLVDLAIRYLANNGRRVAHNRPYAGGYVLDRYGQTARGIHAIQIEVCRSTYLDARLDQPSVRAGAIAKLLSGLIRTLGTEAALMGNSGVAAQAAE
;
A
#
# COMPACT_ATOMS: atom_id res chain seq x y z
N MET A 1 8.49 45.15 15.59
CA MET A 1 9.65 44.30 15.30
C MET A 1 9.56 43.09 16.22
N VAL A 2 8.81 42.07 15.81
CA VAL A 2 8.84 40.72 16.42
C VAL A 2 8.67 39.76 15.26
N ASP A 3 9.77 39.52 14.56
CA ASP A 3 9.88 38.37 13.66
C ASP A 3 10.03 37.13 14.56
N THR A 4 9.02 36.26 14.51
CA THR A 4 9.18 34.89 15.01
C THR A 4 9.70 34.09 13.82
N PRO A 5 10.90 33.47 13.88
CA PRO A 5 11.31 32.59 12.80
C PRO A 5 10.43 31.36 12.87
N ALA A 6 9.56 31.20 11.87
CA ALA A 6 8.99 29.90 11.55
C ALA A 6 10.16 28.94 11.38
N ALA A 7 10.33 28.01 12.31
CA ALA A 7 11.28 26.93 12.14
C ALA A 7 10.90 26.20 10.86
N ALA A 8 11.64 26.46 9.79
CA ALA A 8 11.57 25.69 8.57
C ALA A 8 12.02 24.29 8.95
N GLN A 9 11.04 23.43 9.26
CA GLN A 9 11.26 22.02 9.52
C GLN A 9 11.88 21.47 8.23
N GLU A 10 13.18 21.20 8.25
CA GLU A 10 13.90 20.65 7.11
C GLU A 10 13.09 19.44 6.62
N ARG A 11 12.55 19.52 5.40
CA ARG A 11 11.82 18.40 4.83
C ARG A 11 12.83 17.29 4.65
N LEU A 12 12.77 16.28 5.52
CA LEU A 12 13.60 15.08 5.43
C LEU A 12 13.57 14.57 4.00
N GLN A 13 14.74 14.47 3.38
CA GLN A 13 14.87 13.86 2.07
C GLN A 13 14.55 12.37 2.20
N PRO A 14 13.76 11.79 1.28
CA PRO A 14 13.48 10.37 1.34
C PRO A 14 14.75 9.56 1.05
N LEU A 15 14.91 8.45 1.76
CA LEU A 15 15.74 7.36 1.29
C LEU A 15 15.14 6.81 0.01
N THR A 16 15.97 6.54 -0.99
CA THR A 16 15.54 5.96 -2.25
C THR A 16 16.21 4.62 -2.45
N GLY A 17 15.54 3.71 -3.14
CA GLY A 17 16.12 2.40 -3.41
C GLY A 17 15.44 1.67 -4.55
N GLY A 18 16.04 0.53 -4.89
CA GLY A 18 15.73 -0.19 -6.12
C GLY A 18 15.97 0.64 -7.38
N ARG A 19 15.57 0.10 -8.52
CA ARG A 19 15.73 0.74 -9.83
C ARG A 19 14.62 0.29 -10.77
N ILE A 20 14.03 1.25 -11.48
CA ILE A 20 13.17 0.96 -12.61
C ILE A 20 14.07 0.84 -13.85
N PRO A 21 14.06 -0.29 -14.59
CA PRO A 21 14.87 -0.44 -15.80
C PRO A 21 14.64 0.70 -16.79
N GLU A 22 15.71 1.11 -17.49
CA GLU A 22 15.68 2.18 -18.50
C GLU A 22 15.09 3.52 -18.01
N ASN A 23 15.10 3.71 -16.69
CA ASN A 23 14.74 4.96 -16.02
C ASN A 23 15.86 5.29 -15.01
N ASP A 24 16.20 6.57 -14.88
CA ASP A 24 17.23 7.04 -13.97
C ASP A 24 16.71 7.23 -12.52
N GLY A 25 15.43 6.93 -12.29
CA GLY A 25 14.77 7.04 -10.99
C GLY A 25 14.77 5.76 -10.13
N PRO A 26 14.55 5.90 -8.81
CA PRO A 26 14.41 4.76 -7.91
C PRO A 26 13.08 4.03 -8.14
N SER A 27 12.95 2.83 -7.59
CA SER A 27 11.68 2.09 -7.62
C SER A 27 10.75 2.42 -6.46
N TYR A 28 11.29 3.01 -5.38
CA TYR A 28 10.53 3.46 -4.22
C TYR A 28 11.21 4.63 -3.50
N ARG A 29 10.43 5.29 -2.63
CA ARG A 29 10.89 6.32 -1.70
C ARG A 29 10.40 6.03 -0.29
N LEU A 30 11.30 6.13 0.68
CA LEU A 30 11.03 5.94 2.10
C LEU A 30 11.36 7.24 2.86
N TRP A 31 10.35 7.91 3.37
CA TRP A 31 10.53 8.95 4.39
C TRP A 31 10.57 8.27 5.75
N GLN A 32 11.77 8.02 6.25
CA GLN A 32 11.99 7.50 7.58
C GLN A 32 11.90 8.64 8.60
N ARG A 33 11.08 8.48 9.65
CA ARG A 33 10.97 9.48 10.73
C ARG A 33 11.78 9.05 11.94
N GLU A 34 13.04 9.45 11.95
CA GLU A 34 13.88 9.39 13.15
C GLU A 34 13.28 10.33 14.21
N GLY A 35 12.99 9.81 15.41
CA GLY A 35 12.30 10.58 16.45
C GLY A 35 10.78 10.72 16.28
N GLY A 36 10.17 10.09 15.25
CA GLY A 36 8.71 10.05 15.10
C GLY A 36 8.00 9.59 16.37
N GLN A 37 6.81 10.15 16.64
CA GLN A 37 6.07 9.97 17.90
C GLN A 37 5.12 8.77 17.90
N LEU A 38 4.97 8.09 16.76
CA LEU A 38 4.03 6.99 16.59
C LEU A 38 4.74 5.79 15.95
N PRO A 39 4.43 4.54 16.36
CA PRO A 39 4.99 3.31 15.79
C PRO A 39 4.34 2.94 14.44
N VAL A 40 4.11 3.92 13.56
CA VAL A 40 3.36 3.71 12.32
C VAL A 40 4.24 3.83 11.08
N LEU A 41 4.10 2.86 10.18
CA LEU A 41 4.55 2.93 8.80
C LEU A 41 3.33 2.94 7.87
N ILE A 42 3.21 3.99 7.05
CA ILE A 42 2.26 4.02 5.94
C ILE A 42 2.98 3.46 4.71
N ALA A 43 2.43 2.40 4.10
CA ALA A 43 2.93 1.84 2.85
C ALA A 43 1.90 2.05 1.74
N VAL A 44 2.35 2.47 0.56
CA VAL A 44 1.51 2.71 -0.60
C VAL A 44 2.11 1.97 -1.81
N PRO A 45 1.82 0.67 -1.96
CA PRO A 45 2.47 -0.16 -2.98
C PRO A 45 2.01 0.14 -4.41
N HIS A 46 0.87 0.84 -4.60
CA HIS A 46 0.24 1.07 -5.91
C HIS A 46 0.21 2.55 -6.34
N SER A 47 1.05 3.41 -5.75
CA SER A 47 1.21 4.81 -6.16
C SER A 47 2.04 5.02 -7.43
N GLY A 48 2.74 3.97 -7.88
CA GLY A 48 3.76 4.09 -8.92
C GLY A 48 3.19 4.50 -10.27
N ARG A 49 3.75 5.59 -10.81
CA ARG A 49 3.36 6.20 -12.09
C ARG A 49 4.54 6.39 -13.04
N CYS A 50 5.71 5.88 -12.70
CA CYS A 50 6.89 5.95 -13.57
C CYS A 50 6.84 4.83 -14.62
N TYR A 51 6.10 5.05 -15.71
CA TYR A 51 6.01 4.10 -16.83
C TYR A 51 7.12 4.38 -17.87
N PRO A 52 8.20 3.58 -17.94
CA PRO A 52 9.23 3.75 -18.96
C PRO A 52 8.68 3.45 -20.36
N ALA A 53 9.33 4.00 -21.40
CA ALA A 53 8.85 3.91 -22.78
C ALA A 53 8.66 2.46 -23.27
N PHE A 54 9.59 1.56 -22.92
CA PHE A 54 9.50 0.16 -23.30
C PHE A 54 8.25 -0.53 -22.69
N LEU A 55 7.88 -0.17 -21.46
CA LEU A 55 6.70 -0.72 -20.79
C LEU A 55 5.43 -0.27 -21.49
N LEU A 56 5.32 1.03 -21.81
CA LEU A 56 4.18 1.57 -22.55
C LEU A 56 4.04 0.92 -23.93
N ALA A 57 5.17 0.71 -24.62
CA ALA A 57 5.19 0.02 -25.91
C ALA A 57 4.73 -1.45 -25.80
N ALA A 58 5.02 -2.13 -24.68
CA ALA A 58 4.61 -3.51 -24.44
C ALA A 58 3.11 -3.67 -24.11
N LEU A 59 2.43 -2.60 -23.67
CA LEU A 59 1.00 -2.61 -23.34
C LEU A 59 0.12 -2.43 -24.59
N ARG A 60 -1.00 -3.16 -24.65
CA ARG A 60 -1.98 -3.06 -25.76
C ARG A 60 -2.73 -1.73 -25.75
N GLN A 61 -3.11 -1.24 -24.57
CA GLN A 61 -3.86 -0.01 -24.35
C GLN A 61 -3.25 0.74 -23.16
N PRO A 62 -2.06 1.36 -23.32
CA PRO A 62 -1.28 1.89 -22.21
C PRO A 62 -2.08 2.89 -21.35
N GLU A 63 -2.71 3.89 -21.98
CA GLU A 63 -3.49 4.91 -21.26
C GLU A 63 -4.59 4.32 -20.36
N ARG A 64 -5.32 3.32 -20.86
CA ARG A 64 -6.39 2.66 -20.10
C ARG A 64 -5.85 1.68 -19.07
N ALA A 65 -4.78 0.96 -19.38
CA ALA A 65 -4.17 -0.01 -18.48
C ALA A 65 -3.56 0.69 -17.26
N SER A 66 -2.81 1.77 -17.46
CA SER A 66 -2.18 2.53 -16.39
C SER A 66 -3.21 3.05 -15.38
N LEU A 67 -4.26 3.72 -15.84
CA LEU A 67 -5.34 4.23 -14.97
C LEU A 67 -6.06 3.13 -14.18
N ARG A 68 -6.15 1.91 -14.73
CA ARG A 68 -6.84 0.77 -14.10
C ARG A 68 -5.96 0.03 -13.09
N LEU A 69 -4.65 0.11 -13.23
CA LEU A 69 -3.67 -0.58 -12.39
C LEU A 69 -3.18 0.28 -11.23
N GLU A 70 -3.23 1.60 -11.39
CA GLU A 70 -2.84 2.55 -10.34
C GLU A 70 -3.93 2.69 -9.27
N ASP A 71 -3.47 2.89 -8.03
CA ASP A 71 -4.27 3.50 -6.97
C ASP A 71 -4.15 5.02 -7.13
N ARG A 72 -4.86 5.49 -8.15
CA ARG A 72 -4.67 6.81 -8.77
C ARG A 72 -4.63 7.94 -7.73
N HIS A 73 -3.49 8.59 -7.58
CA HIS A 73 -3.24 9.70 -6.64
C HIS A 73 -3.48 9.43 -5.15
N VAL A 74 -3.44 8.17 -4.71
CA VAL A 74 -3.53 7.87 -3.26
C VAL A 74 -2.35 8.47 -2.48
N ASP A 75 -1.20 8.67 -3.14
CA ASP A 75 -0.03 9.38 -2.59
C ASP A 75 -0.32 10.84 -2.21
N ALA A 76 -1.26 11.50 -2.90
CA ALA A 76 -1.72 12.85 -2.54
C ALA A 76 -2.49 12.89 -1.20
N LEU A 77 -2.92 11.73 -0.70
CA LEU A 77 -3.47 11.56 0.64
C LEU A 77 -2.39 11.14 1.63
N ALA A 78 -1.53 10.20 1.22
CA ALA A 78 -0.51 9.59 2.07
C ALA A 78 0.58 10.58 2.51
N LEU A 79 1.09 11.41 1.58
CA LEU A 79 2.13 12.41 1.85
C LEU A 79 1.73 13.40 2.96
N PRO A 80 0.61 14.15 2.84
CA PRO A 80 0.19 15.07 3.90
C PRO A 80 -0.21 14.34 5.19
N ALA A 81 -0.72 13.11 5.11
CA ALA A 81 -1.03 12.33 6.31
C ALA A 81 0.24 11.94 7.09
N ALA A 82 1.26 11.44 6.40
CA ALA A 82 2.56 11.12 6.97
C ALA A 82 3.26 12.35 7.56
N GLU A 83 3.23 13.47 6.83
CA GLU A 83 3.79 14.74 7.29
C GLU A 83 3.06 15.26 8.53
N THR A 84 1.73 15.30 8.54
CA THR A 84 0.95 15.79 9.68
C THR A 84 1.18 14.93 10.93
N THR A 85 1.30 13.61 10.75
CA THR A 85 1.43 12.65 11.86
C THR A 85 2.87 12.35 12.24
N GLN A 86 3.85 12.84 11.47
CA GLN A 86 5.27 12.55 11.63
C GLN A 86 5.54 11.04 11.67
N THR A 87 4.86 10.29 10.79
CA THR A 87 5.00 8.84 10.63
C THR A 87 5.88 8.51 9.43
N SER A 88 6.46 7.31 9.42
CA SER A 88 7.23 6.85 8.28
C SER A 88 6.31 6.55 7.09
N LEU A 89 6.80 6.81 5.86
CA LEU A 89 6.04 6.62 4.63
C LEU A 89 6.89 5.92 3.57
N LEU A 90 6.38 4.81 3.03
CA LEU A 90 6.97 4.08 1.91
C LEU A 90 6.06 4.16 0.68
N LEU A 91 6.50 4.87 -0.36
CA LEU A 91 5.80 4.98 -1.64
C LEU A 91 6.50 4.16 -2.73
N ALA A 92 5.72 3.46 -3.53
CA ALA A 92 6.22 2.88 -4.78
C ALA A 92 6.25 3.94 -5.89
N ASP A 93 7.37 4.01 -6.61
CA ASP A 93 7.51 4.79 -7.85
C ASP A 93 7.27 3.88 -9.07
N ALA A 94 7.67 2.60 -8.96
CA ALA A 94 7.46 1.59 -9.99
C ALA A 94 5.98 1.24 -10.17
N PRO A 95 5.46 1.20 -11.41
CA PRO A 95 4.05 0.95 -11.65
C PRO A 95 3.69 -0.51 -11.39
N ARG A 96 2.49 -0.72 -10.83
CA ARG A 96 1.89 -2.05 -10.60
C ARG A 96 1.85 -2.93 -11.86
N ALA A 97 1.80 -2.31 -13.04
CA ALA A 97 1.87 -3.02 -14.32
C ALA A 97 3.16 -3.84 -14.47
N MET A 98 4.29 -3.37 -13.95
CA MET A 98 5.54 -4.14 -13.94
C MET A 98 5.48 -5.20 -12.86
N ILE A 99 5.20 -4.78 -11.62
CA ILE A 99 5.18 -5.69 -10.48
C ILE A 99 4.21 -5.20 -9.42
N ASP A 100 3.33 -6.09 -8.98
CA ASP A 100 2.37 -5.84 -7.92
C ASP A 100 3.03 -6.12 -6.57
N LEU A 101 3.41 -5.04 -5.88
CA LEU A 101 4.04 -5.08 -4.56
C LEU A 101 3.08 -5.56 -3.44
N ASN A 102 1.78 -5.76 -3.74
CA ASN A 102 0.82 -6.42 -2.85
C ASN A 102 0.48 -7.86 -3.32
N ARG A 103 1.46 -8.53 -3.93
CA ARG A 103 1.43 -9.95 -4.32
C ARG A 103 2.68 -10.69 -3.85
N SER A 104 2.54 -12.00 -3.69
CA SER A 104 3.68 -12.87 -3.44
C SER A 104 4.56 -12.96 -4.68
N ALA A 105 5.88 -13.00 -4.49
CA ALA A 105 6.84 -13.28 -5.55
C ALA A 105 6.56 -14.61 -6.28
N ASP A 106 5.85 -15.55 -5.64
CA ASP A 106 5.50 -16.84 -6.22
C ASP A 106 4.15 -16.84 -6.97
N ASP A 107 3.35 -15.75 -6.90
CA ASP A 107 2.03 -15.67 -7.54
C ASP A 107 2.14 -15.28 -9.03
N ILE A 108 2.88 -16.07 -9.79
CA ILE A 108 3.20 -15.80 -11.21
C ILE A 108 2.38 -16.72 -12.12
N ASP A 109 1.69 -16.14 -13.10
CA ASP A 109 1.11 -16.90 -14.21
C ASP A 109 2.21 -17.28 -15.22
N TRP A 110 2.85 -18.44 -15.03
CA TRP A 110 3.91 -18.93 -15.91
C TRP A 110 3.49 -19.20 -17.37
N GLY A 111 2.21 -19.05 -17.71
CA GLY A 111 1.74 -19.05 -19.09
C GLY A 111 2.04 -17.73 -19.82
N MET A 112 2.29 -16.64 -19.09
CA MET A 112 2.60 -15.31 -19.66
C MET A 112 4.09 -15.05 -19.84
N VAL A 113 4.95 -15.95 -19.36
CA VAL A 113 6.42 -15.80 -19.34
C VAL A 113 7.07 -16.78 -20.32
N ARG A 114 7.98 -16.29 -21.16
CA ARG A 114 8.82 -17.08 -22.09
C ARG A 114 10.26 -17.17 -21.57
N GLY A 115 10.97 -18.20 -22.01
CA GLY A 115 12.37 -18.45 -21.64
C GLY A 115 12.55 -19.63 -20.67
N PRO A 116 13.80 -19.91 -20.26
CA PRO A 116 14.12 -21.02 -19.37
C PRO A 116 13.47 -20.81 -18.01
N LYS A 117 12.44 -21.61 -17.72
CA LYS A 117 11.78 -21.58 -16.42
C LYS A 117 12.74 -22.12 -15.35
N PRO A 118 12.84 -21.51 -14.15
CA PRO A 118 13.50 -22.13 -13.03
C PRO A 118 12.91 -23.54 -12.79
N ARG A 119 13.73 -24.52 -12.37
CA ARG A 119 13.19 -25.81 -11.90
C ARG A 119 12.21 -25.50 -10.77
N MET A 120 10.92 -25.70 -11.05
CA MET A 120 9.82 -25.24 -10.20
C MET A 120 10.05 -25.56 -8.72
N THR A 121 10.09 -24.51 -7.89
CA THR A 121 9.67 -24.63 -6.50
C THR A 121 8.17 -24.96 -6.51
N ARG A 122 7.78 -25.98 -5.75
CA ARG A 122 6.45 -26.60 -5.75
C ARG A 122 5.33 -25.55 -5.81
N HIS A 123 4.32 -25.83 -6.64
CA HIS A 123 3.06 -25.08 -6.75
C HIS A 123 2.56 -24.62 -5.37
N SER A 124 2.79 -23.35 -5.02
CA SER A 124 2.21 -22.79 -3.81
C SER A 124 0.71 -22.59 -4.02
N LEU A 125 -0.07 -22.69 -2.94
CA LEU A 125 -1.51 -22.39 -2.93
C LEU A 125 -1.83 -20.94 -3.36
N ALA A 126 -0.82 -20.07 -3.48
CA ALA A 126 -0.93 -18.70 -3.98
C ALA A 126 -1.32 -18.65 -5.47
N ASN A 127 -1.00 -19.69 -6.25
CA ASN A 127 -1.26 -19.77 -7.70
C ASN A 127 -2.76 -19.81 -8.13
N ARG A 128 -3.71 -19.58 -7.22
CA ARG A 128 -5.15 -19.51 -7.57
C ARG A 128 -5.57 -18.14 -8.09
N ARG A 129 -4.91 -17.05 -7.67
CA ARG A 129 -5.30 -15.66 -8.06
C ARG A 129 -4.61 -15.19 -9.34
N SER A 130 -3.34 -15.56 -9.56
CA SER A 130 -2.65 -15.35 -10.86
C SER A 130 -3.41 -15.89 -12.06
N ARG A 131 -4.10 -17.04 -11.93
CA ARG A 131 -4.91 -17.62 -13.03
C ARG A 131 -6.07 -16.73 -13.48
N ASN A 132 -6.53 -15.80 -12.64
CA ASN A 132 -7.54 -14.81 -13.00
C ASN A 132 -6.92 -13.53 -13.59
N GLY A 133 -5.61 -13.51 -13.82
CA GLY A 133 -4.89 -12.44 -14.51
C GLY A 133 -4.32 -11.34 -13.62
N LEU A 134 -4.46 -11.41 -12.30
CA LEU A 134 -3.97 -10.40 -11.34
C LEU A 134 -2.95 -11.01 -10.35
N GLY A 135 -1.90 -11.63 -10.90
CA GLY A 135 -0.75 -12.14 -10.16
C GLY A 135 0.32 -11.07 -9.92
N LEU A 136 1.55 -11.49 -9.57
CA LEU A 136 2.72 -10.64 -9.36
C LEU A 136 2.95 -9.67 -10.53
N VAL A 137 2.84 -10.16 -11.76
CA VAL A 137 2.74 -9.31 -12.94
C VAL A 137 1.30 -9.39 -13.44
N PRO A 138 0.52 -8.29 -13.43
CA PRO A 138 -0.82 -8.29 -13.96
C PRO A 138 -0.81 -8.71 -15.43
N ARG A 139 -1.59 -9.73 -15.78
CA ARG A 139 -1.71 -10.24 -17.16
C ARG A 139 -2.99 -9.74 -17.82
N ARG A 140 -4.09 -9.76 -17.07
CA ARG A 140 -5.43 -9.45 -17.58
C ARG A 140 -6.19 -8.55 -16.61
N LEU A 141 -6.97 -7.64 -17.16
CA LEU A 141 -7.85 -6.76 -16.41
C LEU A 141 -9.32 -7.07 -16.73
N PRO A 142 -10.22 -7.10 -15.72
CA PRO A 142 -11.65 -7.18 -15.96
C PRO A 142 -12.12 -6.09 -16.92
N GLY A 143 -12.88 -6.47 -17.95
CA GLY A 143 -13.38 -5.57 -19.01
C GLY A 143 -12.35 -5.13 -20.06
N MET A 144 -11.08 -5.52 -19.94
CA MET A 144 -10.02 -5.21 -20.93
C MET A 144 -9.38 -6.45 -21.54
N GLY A 145 -9.36 -7.59 -20.83
CA GLY A 145 -8.67 -8.79 -21.31
C GLY A 145 -7.15 -8.71 -21.11
N GLU A 146 -6.38 -9.32 -22.01
CA GLU A 146 -4.91 -9.30 -22.00
C GLU A 146 -4.39 -7.86 -22.07
N ILE A 147 -3.45 -7.49 -21.20
CA ILE A 147 -2.88 -6.14 -21.20
C ILE A 147 -1.58 -6.06 -22.03
N TRP A 148 -0.91 -7.18 -22.24
CA TRP A 148 0.37 -7.25 -22.94
C TRP A 148 0.21 -7.56 -24.44
N ARG A 149 1.07 -6.96 -25.27
CA ARG A 149 1.17 -7.27 -26.70
C ARG A 149 1.92 -8.57 -26.98
N ARG A 150 2.84 -8.92 -26.07
CA ARG A 150 3.66 -10.13 -26.13
C ARG A 150 3.75 -10.77 -24.74
N ALA A 151 4.22 -12.01 -24.71
CA ALA A 151 4.64 -12.61 -23.45
C ALA A 151 5.86 -11.85 -22.90
N LEU A 152 6.00 -11.88 -21.57
CA LEU A 152 7.13 -11.35 -20.85
C LEU A 152 8.32 -12.31 -20.97
N ASP A 153 9.53 -11.80 -21.14
CA ASP A 153 10.73 -12.63 -21.10
C ASP A 153 11.14 -12.87 -19.64
N TRP A 154 11.68 -14.05 -19.36
CA TRP A 154 12.13 -14.40 -18.01
C TRP A 154 13.13 -13.38 -17.44
N SER A 155 14.03 -12.85 -18.26
CA SER A 155 15.00 -11.82 -17.86
C SER A 155 14.34 -10.50 -17.45
N GLU A 156 13.19 -10.15 -18.04
CA GLU A 156 12.43 -8.96 -17.63
C GLU A 156 11.83 -9.17 -16.24
N LEU A 157 11.18 -10.32 -16.03
CA LEU A 157 10.63 -10.70 -14.73
C LEU A 157 11.71 -10.74 -13.64
N ASP A 158 12.85 -11.38 -13.91
CA ASP A 158 13.97 -11.49 -12.97
C ASP A 158 14.52 -10.10 -12.61
N SER A 159 14.73 -9.25 -13.62
CA SER A 159 15.17 -7.86 -13.45
C SER A 159 14.18 -7.04 -12.61
N TRP A 160 12.87 -7.17 -12.84
CA TRP A 160 11.85 -6.44 -12.07
C TRP A 160 11.77 -6.95 -10.63
N THR A 161 11.85 -8.27 -10.42
CA THR A 161 11.86 -8.85 -9.08
C THR A 161 13.10 -8.40 -8.30
N ALA A 162 14.30 -8.45 -8.89
CA ALA A 162 15.54 -8.02 -8.27
C ALA A 162 15.63 -6.49 -8.04
N GLY A 163 15.20 -5.70 -9.02
CA GLY A 163 15.35 -4.24 -8.99
C GLY A 163 14.22 -3.50 -8.28
N ILE A 164 13.04 -4.10 -8.14
CA ILE A 164 11.84 -3.41 -7.64
C ILE A 164 11.24 -4.13 -6.44
N TYR A 165 10.91 -5.42 -6.58
CA TYR A 165 10.19 -6.17 -5.56
C TYR A 165 11.03 -6.38 -4.30
N HIS A 166 12.21 -6.99 -4.45
CA HIS A 166 13.06 -7.29 -3.31
C HIS A 166 13.50 -6.03 -2.54
N PRO A 167 13.93 -4.94 -3.20
CA PRO A 167 14.30 -3.70 -2.51
C PRO A 167 13.12 -3.07 -1.75
N TYR A 168 11.92 -3.01 -2.35
CA TYR A 168 10.74 -2.48 -1.67
C TYR A 168 10.38 -3.29 -0.43
N HIS A 169 10.33 -4.62 -0.56
CA HIS A 169 9.98 -5.50 0.56
C HIS A 169 11.06 -5.58 1.65
N ALA A 170 12.33 -5.38 1.28
CA ALA A 170 13.41 -5.23 2.24
C ALA A 170 13.26 -3.92 3.04
N ALA A 171 12.99 -2.80 2.37
CA ALA A 171 12.75 -1.50 3.03
C ALA A 171 11.53 -1.55 3.96
N LEU A 172 10.42 -2.12 3.49
CA LEU A 172 9.21 -2.33 4.27
C LEU A 172 9.49 -3.16 5.53
N SER A 173 10.18 -4.31 5.36
CA SER A 173 10.51 -5.19 6.48
C SER A 173 11.43 -4.51 7.48
N HIS A 174 12.49 -3.86 7.00
CA HIS A 174 13.47 -3.21 7.85
C HIS A 174 12.83 -2.09 8.69
N GLU A 175 11.98 -1.27 8.08
CA GLU A 175 11.33 -0.16 8.79
C GLU A 175 10.31 -0.65 9.83
N LEU A 176 9.56 -1.73 9.54
CA LEU A 176 8.66 -2.33 10.53
C LEU A 176 9.40 -2.92 11.73
N GLU A 177 10.49 -3.64 11.47
CA GLU A 177 11.34 -4.21 12.52
C GLU A 177 11.95 -3.09 13.36
N ARG A 178 12.45 -2.02 12.74
CA ARG A 178 12.99 -0.85 13.45
C ARG A 178 11.95 -0.15 14.33
N LEU A 179 10.72 0.03 13.84
CA LEU A 179 9.63 0.59 14.63
C LEU A 179 9.29 -0.33 15.81
N ARG A 180 9.17 -1.64 15.58
CA ARG A 180 8.91 -2.61 16.64
C ARG A 180 10.00 -2.59 17.69
N ASP A 181 11.27 -2.63 17.30
CA ASP A 181 12.40 -2.67 18.24
C ASP A 181 12.45 -1.42 19.12
N ARG A 182 11.99 -0.28 18.59
CA ARG A 182 11.92 0.97 19.36
C ARG A 182 10.71 1.04 20.30
N TRP A 183 9.57 0.51 19.90
CA TRP A 183 8.29 0.75 20.58
C TRP A 183 7.68 -0.49 21.24
N GLY A 184 8.28 -1.67 21.07
CA GLY A 184 7.67 -2.96 21.38
C GLY A 184 6.53 -3.35 20.43
N THR A 185 6.18 -2.49 19.48
CA THR A 185 5.07 -2.66 18.54
C THR A 185 5.31 -1.88 17.25
N ALA A 186 4.70 -2.31 16.15
CA ALA A 186 4.64 -1.55 14.90
C ALA A 186 3.26 -1.71 14.26
N LEU A 187 2.72 -0.62 13.72
CA LEU A 187 1.48 -0.62 12.96
C LEU A 187 1.78 -0.28 11.49
N LEU A 188 1.55 -1.24 10.61
CA LEU A 188 1.52 -1.06 9.17
C LEU A 188 0.14 -0.60 8.72
N ILE A 189 0.08 0.54 8.05
CA ILE A 189 -1.08 0.99 7.27
C ILE A 189 -0.78 0.74 5.79
N ASP A 190 -1.34 -0.34 5.23
CA ASP A 190 -1.29 -0.67 3.80
C ASP A 190 -2.39 0.13 3.09
N LEU A 191 -2.03 1.32 2.59
CA LEU A 191 -2.96 2.31 2.08
C LEU A 191 -3.16 2.15 0.56
N HIS A 192 -4.42 2.04 0.18
CA HIS A 192 -4.87 1.77 -1.17
C HIS A 192 -6.02 2.69 -1.57
N SER A 193 -6.35 2.69 -2.86
CA SER A 193 -7.59 3.29 -3.34
C SER A 193 -8.34 2.42 -4.33
N MET A 194 -9.65 2.37 -4.17
CA MET A 194 -10.55 1.54 -4.96
C MET A 194 -11.46 2.38 -5.86
N PRO A 195 -11.89 1.88 -7.03
CA PRO A 195 -13.01 2.48 -7.74
C PRO A 195 -14.27 2.46 -6.85
N PRO A 196 -15.26 3.34 -7.12
CA PRO A 196 -16.54 3.29 -6.43
C PRO A 196 -17.12 1.88 -6.45
N LEU A 197 -17.48 1.37 -5.26
CA LEU A 197 -18.11 0.07 -5.14
C LEU A 197 -19.47 0.08 -5.85
N PRO A 198 -19.85 -1.03 -6.51
CA PRO A 198 -21.13 -1.12 -7.19
C PRO A 198 -22.28 -1.03 -6.19
N LYS A 199 -23.38 -0.41 -6.62
CA LYS A 199 -24.65 -0.45 -5.90
C LYS A 199 -25.38 -1.75 -6.24
N ALA A 200 -25.91 -2.47 -5.25
CA ALA A 200 -26.79 -3.61 -5.52
C ALA A 200 -28.22 -3.13 -5.82
N HIS A 201 -28.65 -2.05 -5.16
CA HIS A 201 -29.95 -1.42 -5.33
C HIS A 201 -29.82 0.11 -5.53
N PRO A 202 -30.81 0.78 -6.15
CA PRO A 202 -30.72 2.22 -6.48
C PRO A 202 -30.41 3.14 -5.28
N HIS A 203 -30.95 2.80 -4.10
CA HIS A 203 -30.80 3.58 -2.87
C HIS A 203 -29.55 3.23 -2.06
N ASP A 204 -28.78 2.23 -2.48
CA ASP A 204 -27.57 1.85 -1.76
C ASP A 204 -26.58 3.01 -1.75
N GLN A 205 -25.95 3.17 -0.59
CA GLN A 205 -24.82 4.04 -0.40
C GLN A 205 -23.60 3.15 -0.11
N PRO A 206 -22.79 2.83 -1.14
CA PRO A 206 -21.63 1.99 -0.93
C PRO A 206 -20.63 2.62 0.02
N ALA A 207 -19.81 1.78 0.65
CA ALA A 207 -18.76 2.21 1.55
C ALA A 207 -17.78 3.14 0.84
N GLU A 208 -17.36 4.19 1.54
CA GLU A 208 -16.30 5.11 1.12
C GLU A 208 -14.93 4.59 1.53
N PHE A 209 -14.89 3.80 2.61
CA PHE A 209 -13.68 3.17 3.12
C PHE A 209 -13.92 1.69 3.33
N VAL A 210 -12.91 0.86 3.05
CA VAL A 210 -12.89 -0.55 3.49
C VAL A 210 -11.68 -0.76 4.38
N ILE A 211 -11.92 -1.29 5.58
CA ILE A 211 -10.88 -1.69 6.51
C ILE A 211 -10.68 -3.19 6.39
N GLY A 212 -9.47 -3.63 6.06
CA GLY A 212 -9.08 -5.03 5.98
C GLY A 212 -8.06 -5.39 7.05
N ASP A 213 -8.24 -6.54 7.70
CA ASP A 213 -7.35 -7.06 8.77
C ASP A 213 -7.12 -8.58 8.64
N ARG A 214 -7.38 -9.11 7.43
CA ARG A 214 -7.37 -10.55 7.11
C ARG A 214 -8.31 -11.36 8.00
N PHE A 215 -9.49 -10.83 8.31
CA PHE A 215 -10.46 -11.45 9.23
C PHE A 215 -9.88 -11.66 10.64
N GLY A 216 -9.16 -10.65 11.13
CA GLY A 216 -8.51 -10.64 12.45
C GLY A 216 -7.14 -11.32 12.50
N ALA A 217 -6.60 -11.81 11.37
CA ALA A 217 -5.31 -12.49 11.36
C ALA A 217 -4.10 -11.52 11.35
N SER A 218 -4.25 -10.29 10.84
CA SER A 218 -3.12 -9.37 10.67
C SER A 218 -3.06 -8.24 11.70
N CYS A 219 -4.10 -8.04 12.51
CA CYS A 219 -4.19 -6.93 13.45
C CYS A 219 -4.91 -7.33 14.74
N GLU A 220 -4.66 -6.60 15.81
CA GLU A 220 -5.43 -6.76 17.04
C GLU A 220 -6.85 -6.16 16.84
N PRO A 221 -7.92 -6.82 17.33
CA PRO A 221 -9.30 -6.39 17.06
C PRO A 221 -9.65 -4.97 17.52
N GLY A 222 -9.16 -4.54 18.68
CA GLY A 222 -9.36 -3.20 19.22
C GLY A 222 -8.86 -2.08 18.30
N LEU A 223 -7.70 -2.24 17.64
CA LEU A 223 -7.22 -1.30 16.62
C LEU A 223 -8.16 -1.19 15.41
N VAL A 224 -8.70 -2.33 14.96
CA VAL A 224 -9.60 -2.37 13.82
C VAL A 224 -10.95 -1.72 14.16
N ASP A 225 -11.50 -2.05 15.32
CA ASP A 225 -12.73 -1.44 15.84
C ASP A 225 -12.57 0.07 16.05
N LEU A 226 -11.39 0.52 16.51
CA LEU A 226 -11.07 1.93 16.63
C LEU A 226 -11.04 2.62 15.25
N ALA A 227 -10.47 1.98 14.22
CA ALA A 227 -10.44 2.53 12.87
C ALA A 227 -11.84 2.71 12.28
N ILE A 228 -12.69 1.68 12.41
CA ILE A 228 -14.06 1.68 11.91
C ILE A 228 -14.88 2.77 12.64
N ARG A 229 -14.80 2.81 13.98
CA ARG A 229 -15.50 3.82 14.79
C ARG A 229 -15.03 5.23 14.47
N TYR A 230 -13.73 5.46 14.31
CA TYR A 230 -13.21 6.78 13.98
C TYR A 230 -13.80 7.31 12.68
N LEU A 231 -13.81 6.49 11.62
CA LEU A 231 -14.38 6.86 10.33
C LEU A 231 -15.90 7.07 10.39
N ALA A 232 -16.63 6.17 11.06
CA ALA A 232 -18.07 6.28 11.25
C ALA A 232 -18.46 7.56 12.01
N ASN A 233 -17.74 7.90 13.09
CA ASN A 233 -17.94 9.12 13.88
C ASN A 233 -17.61 10.39 13.07
N ASN A 234 -16.81 10.29 12.01
CA ASN A 234 -16.57 11.35 11.03
C ASN A 234 -17.55 11.30 9.85
N GLY A 235 -18.68 10.63 10.00
CA GLY A 235 -19.76 10.57 9.01
C GLY A 235 -19.43 9.77 7.75
N ARG A 236 -18.42 8.89 7.80
CA ARG A 236 -18.01 8.08 6.65
C ARG A 236 -18.65 6.71 6.67
N ARG A 237 -18.99 6.22 5.49
CA ARG A 237 -19.48 4.84 5.30
C ARG A 237 -18.29 3.91 5.22
N VAL A 238 -18.26 2.89 6.08
CA VAL A 238 -17.13 1.98 6.21
C VAL A 238 -17.63 0.55 6.08
N ALA A 239 -16.90 -0.28 5.34
CA ALA A 239 -17.07 -1.73 5.35
C ALA A 239 -15.85 -2.39 5.99
N HIS A 240 -16.04 -3.59 6.54
CA HIS A 240 -14.98 -4.39 7.14
C HIS A 240 -14.79 -5.68 6.32
N ASN A 241 -13.55 -5.93 5.91
CA ASN A 241 -13.08 -7.08 5.16
C ASN A 241 -13.78 -7.40 3.83
N ARG A 242 -14.73 -6.58 3.37
CA ARG A 242 -15.48 -6.82 2.14
C ARG A 242 -15.59 -5.55 1.29
N PRO A 243 -15.31 -5.64 -0.03
CA PRO A 243 -14.78 -6.81 -0.75
C PRO A 243 -13.26 -7.04 -0.51
N TYR A 244 -12.61 -6.14 0.23
CA TYR A 244 -11.16 -6.17 0.44
C TYR A 244 -10.83 -6.49 1.91
N ALA A 245 -10.31 -7.70 2.14
CA ALA A 245 -9.91 -8.18 3.47
C ALA A 245 -8.43 -7.95 3.80
N GLY A 246 -7.65 -7.36 2.90
CA GLY A 246 -6.20 -7.43 2.99
C GLY A 246 -5.58 -8.44 2.02
N GLY A 247 -4.48 -8.02 1.40
CA GLY A 247 -3.69 -8.80 0.44
C GLY A 247 -2.52 -9.56 1.06
N TYR A 248 -1.48 -9.73 0.24
CA TYR A 248 -0.24 -10.42 0.62
C TYR A 248 0.56 -9.65 1.66
N VAL A 249 0.54 -8.32 1.61
CA VAL A 249 1.28 -7.46 2.56
C VAL A 249 0.80 -7.72 3.98
N LEU A 250 -0.51 -7.69 4.23
CA LEU A 250 -1.06 -8.00 5.55
C LEU A 250 -0.77 -9.44 5.99
N ASP A 251 -0.87 -10.40 5.08
CA ASP A 251 -0.60 -11.83 5.36
C ASP A 251 0.86 -12.09 5.77
N ARG A 252 1.81 -11.38 5.13
CA ARG A 252 3.23 -11.56 5.36
C ARG A 252 3.75 -10.76 6.56
N TYR A 253 3.33 -9.50 6.68
CA TYR A 253 3.90 -8.54 7.63
C TYR A 253 3.06 -8.38 8.89
N GLY A 254 1.76 -8.69 8.84
CA GLY A 254 0.94 -8.82 10.04
C GLY A 254 1.41 -10.02 10.87
N GLN A 255 2.10 -9.75 11.97
CA GLN A 255 2.69 -10.74 12.85
C GLN A 255 2.40 -10.30 14.29
N THR A 256 1.12 -10.36 14.67
CA THR A 256 0.59 -9.82 15.93
C THR A 256 1.29 -10.42 17.15
N ALA A 257 1.68 -11.70 17.10
CA ALA A 257 2.47 -12.34 18.16
C ALA A 257 3.88 -11.73 18.35
N ARG A 258 4.42 -11.04 17.33
CA ARG A 258 5.67 -10.27 17.40
C ARG A 258 5.42 -8.77 17.60
N GLY A 259 4.19 -8.36 17.93
CA GLY A 259 3.82 -6.96 18.08
C GLY A 259 3.76 -6.17 16.77
N ILE A 260 3.74 -6.83 15.60
CA ILE A 260 3.58 -6.15 14.31
C ILE A 260 2.15 -6.33 13.83
N HIS A 261 1.38 -5.24 13.82
CA HIS A 261 -0.01 -5.19 13.38
C HIS A 261 -0.09 -4.57 11.99
N ALA A 262 -1.01 -5.03 11.16
CA ALA A 262 -1.19 -4.53 9.79
C ALA A 262 -2.67 -4.39 9.45
N ILE A 263 -3.05 -3.20 8.98
CA ILE A 263 -4.39 -2.85 8.51
C ILE A 263 -4.30 -2.37 7.07
N GLN A 264 -5.20 -2.85 6.21
CA GLN A 264 -5.40 -2.31 4.87
C GLN A 264 -6.50 -1.26 4.92
N ILE A 265 -6.24 -0.10 4.31
CA ILE A 265 -7.24 0.96 4.17
C ILE A 265 -7.46 1.20 2.68
N GLU A 266 -8.66 0.87 2.20
CA GLU A 266 -9.09 1.18 0.83
C GLU A 266 -9.91 2.47 0.83
N VAL A 267 -9.44 3.49 0.13
CA VAL A 267 -10.16 4.77 -0.03
C VAL A 267 -10.90 4.80 -1.36
N CYS A 268 -12.21 5.03 -1.34
CA CYS A 268 -12.98 5.19 -2.56
C CYS A 268 -12.51 6.41 -3.36
N ARG A 269 -12.09 6.20 -4.61
CA ARG A 269 -11.54 7.24 -5.50
C ARG A 269 -12.48 8.42 -5.69
N SER A 270 -13.80 8.22 -5.67
CA SER A 270 -14.77 9.31 -5.82
C SER A 270 -14.83 10.25 -4.62
N THR A 271 -14.15 9.95 -3.52
CA THR A 271 -14.08 10.83 -2.34
C THR A 271 -13.02 11.93 -2.50
N TYR A 272 -11.99 11.69 -3.31
CA TYR A 272 -10.85 12.61 -3.44
C TYR A 272 -10.48 12.95 -4.88
N LEU A 273 -10.84 12.13 -5.89
CA LEU A 273 -10.64 12.46 -7.30
C LEU A 273 -11.80 13.27 -7.89
N ASP A 274 -11.58 13.82 -9.08
CA ASP A 274 -12.60 14.46 -9.91
C ASP A 274 -13.68 13.47 -10.40
N ALA A 275 -14.67 13.98 -11.13
CA ALA A 275 -15.78 13.15 -11.65
C ALA A 275 -15.32 12.11 -12.69
N ARG A 276 -14.14 12.28 -13.29
CA ARG A 276 -13.53 11.34 -14.24
C ARG A 276 -12.66 10.29 -13.53
N LEU A 277 -12.48 10.44 -12.21
CA LEU A 277 -11.59 9.63 -11.38
C LEU A 277 -10.13 9.66 -11.87
N ASP A 278 -9.70 10.80 -12.42
CA ASP A 278 -8.36 10.95 -12.98
C ASP A 278 -7.46 11.82 -12.09
N GLN A 279 -7.86 13.07 -11.83
CA GLN A 279 -7.05 14.02 -11.06
C GLN A 279 -7.58 14.25 -9.64
N PRO A 280 -6.73 14.63 -8.66
CA PRO A 280 -7.20 15.05 -7.35
C PRO A 280 -8.18 16.24 -7.46
N SER A 281 -9.31 16.12 -6.78
CA SER A 281 -10.28 17.20 -6.62
C SER A 281 -9.96 18.05 -5.40
N VAL A 282 -10.67 19.18 -5.26
CA VAL A 282 -10.63 20.04 -4.07
C VAL A 282 -10.93 19.32 -2.74
N ARG A 283 -11.54 18.12 -2.80
CA ARG A 283 -11.88 17.30 -1.63
C ARG A 283 -10.69 16.52 -1.07
N ALA A 284 -9.61 16.36 -1.84
CA ALA A 284 -8.46 15.55 -1.44
C ALA A 284 -7.85 16.01 -0.10
N GLY A 285 -7.73 17.31 0.13
CA GLY A 285 -7.21 17.85 1.39
C GLY A 285 -8.06 17.46 2.61
N ALA A 286 -9.39 17.40 2.47
CA ALA A 286 -10.27 16.97 3.57
C ALA A 286 -10.12 15.48 3.88
N ILE A 287 -9.96 14.64 2.85
CA ILE A 287 -9.72 13.20 3.02
C ILE A 287 -8.33 12.95 3.62
N ALA A 288 -7.31 13.68 3.18
CA ALA A 288 -5.97 13.64 3.77
C ALA A 288 -6.03 13.99 5.27
N LYS A 289 -6.71 15.09 5.64
CA LYS A 289 -6.88 15.49 7.06
C LYS A 289 -7.59 14.43 7.89
N LEU A 290 -8.63 13.80 7.34
CA LEU A 290 -9.32 12.69 7.99
C LEU A 290 -8.38 11.50 8.22
N LEU A 291 -7.59 11.11 7.21
CA LEU A 291 -6.60 10.05 7.33
C LEU A 291 -5.51 10.40 8.36
N SER A 292 -5.03 11.64 8.41
CA SER A 292 -4.09 12.09 9.44
C SER A 292 -4.63 11.86 10.85
N GLY A 293 -5.90 12.18 11.09
CA GLY A 293 -6.52 11.98 12.39
C GLY A 293 -6.74 10.49 12.72
N LEU A 294 -7.11 9.68 11.73
CA LEU A 294 -7.20 8.22 11.87
C LEU A 294 -5.84 7.62 12.23
N ILE A 295 -4.80 7.93 11.45
CA ILE A 295 -3.43 7.44 11.66
C ILE A 295 -2.89 7.86 13.02
N ARG A 296 -3.13 9.10 13.45
CA ARG A 296 -2.77 9.56 14.80
C ARG A 296 -3.48 8.74 15.87
N THR A 297 -4.77 8.53 15.73
CA THR A 297 -5.60 7.78 16.68
C THR A 297 -5.09 6.35 16.82
N LEU A 298 -4.89 5.65 15.71
CA LEU A 298 -4.40 4.27 15.69
C LEU A 298 -2.95 4.17 16.16
N GLY A 299 -2.10 5.11 15.77
CA GLY A 299 -0.70 5.14 16.18
C GLY A 299 -0.55 5.35 17.69
N THR A 300 -1.37 6.23 18.29
CA THR A 300 -1.38 6.44 19.74
C THR A 300 -1.79 5.17 20.47
N GLU A 301 -2.84 4.51 20.01
CA GLU A 301 -3.30 3.25 20.60
C GLU A 301 -2.24 2.15 20.47
N ALA A 302 -1.64 1.99 19.29
CA ALA A 302 -0.55 1.05 19.08
C ALA A 302 0.63 1.31 20.03
N ALA A 303 1.03 2.58 20.23
CA ALA A 303 2.10 2.93 21.16
C ALA A 303 1.81 2.51 22.61
N LEU A 304 0.54 2.58 23.05
CA LEU A 304 0.14 2.14 24.39
C LEU A 304 0.21 0.61 24.55
N MET A 305 -0.11 -0.14 23.48
CA MET A 305 0.01 -1.61 23.47
C MET A 305 1.46 -2.06 23.68
N GLY A 306 2.41 -1.42 22.99
CA GLY A 306 3.84 -1.73 23.10
C GLY A 306 4.39 -1.53 24.51
N ASN A 307 4.01 -0.42 25.17
CA ASN A 307 4.45 -0.13 26.54
C ASN A 307 3.90 -1.12 27.57
N SER A 308 2.68 -1.62 27.36
CA SER A 308 2.04 -2.58 28.26
C SER A 308 2.71 -3.96 28.21
N GLY A 309 3.19 -4.38 27.03
CA GLY A 309 3.94 -5.63 26.84
C GLY A 309 5.33 -5.61 27.49
N VAL A 310 6.03 -4.49 27.42
CA VAL A 310 7.36 -4.33 28.06
C VAL A 310 7.26 -4.35 29.58
N ALA A 311 6.23 -3.70 30.16
CA ALA A 311 6.01 -3.71 31.60
C ALA A 311 5.66 -5.11 32.14
N ALA A 312 4.91 -5.92 31.38
CA ALA A 312 4.59 -7.29 31.76
C ALA A 312 5.80 -8.24 31.69
N GLN A 313 6.69 -8.07 30.70
CA GLN A 313 7.91 -8.88 30.58
C GLN A 313 9.01 -8.51 31.60
N ALA A 314 9.01 -7.28 32.13
CA ALA A 314 9.93 -6.87 33.18
C ALA A 314 9.48 -7.33 34.60
N ALA A 315 8.28 -7.89 34.71
CA ALA A 315 7.68 -8.36 35.96
C ALA A 315 7.73 -9.89 36.13
N GLU A 316 8.25 -10.63 35.14
CA GLU A 316 8.63 -12.05 35.20
C GLU A 316 10.13 -12.21 35.49
#